data_AF-A0A4Q7PJ33-F1
#
_entry.id   AF-A0A4Q7PJ33-F1
#
_cell.length_a   1.000
_cell.length_b   1.000
_cell.length_c   1.000
_cell.angle_alpha   90.00
_cell.angle_beta   90.00
_cell.angle_gamma   90.00
#
_symmetry.space_group_name_H-M   'P 1'
#
loop_
_entity.id
_entity.type
_entity.pdbx_description
1 polymer ?
#
loop_
_entity_poly.entity_id
_entity_poly.type
_entity_poly.pdbx_seq_one_letter_code
_entity_poly.pdbx_strand_id
1 'polypeptide(L)'
;MKENNEAFIRRGVRQFIFGCILSVSAFLFIIFGAITGDLDLVWTDYVALAGFLSFLVVGLIFMIKSYPAVMLHEEEKLNDKYEKMQLCELFCMQKEEVQAKLQSNECTFEEGYYKIKKFSFLKDSVTYYFRMADSNDLESTIEGELEKFDRIEKKQRNNCLILLLYLDQISMDEKEKIKEFGKVGIINENIIDPNLSIAAMLVAIDNADNKGYFLPVRGNIVSLYAHCCRIVKRIFA
;
A
#
# COMPACT_ATOMS: atom_id res chain seq x y z
N MET A 1 -21.27 5.31 18.88
CA MET A 1 -20.62 4.31 17.99
C MET A 1 -19.10 4.54 17.89
N LYS A 2 -18.62 5.76 17.61
CA LYS A 2 -17.17 6.10 17.61
C LYS A 2 -16.44 5.77 18.93
N GLU A 3 -17.01 6.14 20.07
CA GLU A 3 -16.39 5.92 21.39
C GLU A 3 -16.15 4.43 21.74
N ASN A 4 -17.05 3.55 21.30
CA ASN A 4 -16.89 2.09 21.45
C ASN A 4 -15.77 1.55 20.54
N ASN A 5 -15.56 2.16 19.37
CA ASN A 5 -14.52 1.75 18.42
C ASN A 5 -13.13 2.16 18.93
N GLU A 6 -12.99 3.38 19.45
CA GLU A 6 -11.72 3.87 20.03
C GLU A 6 -11.29 3.05 21.25
N ALA A 7 -12.24 2.70 22.13
CA ALA A 7 -11.96 1.87 23.30
C ALA A 7 -11.55 0.44 22.90
N PHE A 8 -12.15 -0.12 21.85
CA PHE A 8 -11.79 -1.41 21.27
C PHE A 8 -10.37 -1.39 20.70
N ILE A 9 -10.06 -0.39 19.87
CA ILE A 9 -8.74 -0.22 19.24
C ILE A 9 -7.65 -0.08 20.30
N ARG A 10 -7.83 0.83 21.27
CA ARG A 10 -6.84 1.07 22.33
C ARG A 10 -6.57 -0.19 23.16
N ARG A 11 -7.62 -0.94 23.50
CA ARG A 11 -7.49 -2.20 24.24
C ARG A 11 -6.75 -3.25 23.42
N GLY A 12 -7.10 -3.37 22.14
CA GLY A 12 -6.47 -4.31 21.21
C GLY A 12 -4.98 -4.03 21.04
N VAL A 13 -4.60 -2.77 20.75
CA VAL A 13 -3.18 -2.37 20.63
C VAL A 13 -2.40 -2.71 21.91
N ARG A 14 -2.96 -2.43 23.09
CA ARG A 14 -2.32 -2.78 24.37
C ARG A 14 -2.16 -4.30 24.54
N GLN A 15 -3.16 -5.09 24.14
CA GLN A 15 -3.10 -6.56 24.17
C GLN A 15 -2.05 -7.10 23.19
N PHE A 16 -1.91 -6.49 22.02
CA PHE A 16 -0.88 -6.84 21.05
C PHE A 16 0.52 -6.59 21.60
N ILE A 17 0.76 -5.40 22.17
CA ILE A 17 2.03 -5.05 22.83
C ILE A 17 2.34 -6.03 23.96
N PHE A 18 1.35 -6.36 24.80
CA PHE A 18 1.52 -7.35 25.86
C PHE A 18 1.86 -8.74 25.30
N GLY A 19 1.22 -9.15 24.21
CA GLY A 19 1.54 -10.37 23.48
C GLY A 19 2.99 -10.39 22.99
N CYS A 20 3.47 -9.29 22.39
CA CYS A 20 4.87 -9.15 21.99
C CYS A 20 5.83 -9.26 23.17
N ILE A 21 5.53 -8.59 24.29
CA ILE A 21 6.35 -8.66 25.52
C ILE A 21 6.41 -10.10 26.05
N LEU A 22 5.27 -10.80 26.08
CA LEU A 22 5.22 -12.21 26.49
C LEU A 22 6.06 -13.10 25.57
N SER A 23 5.92 -12.95 24.26
CA SER A 23 6.70 -13.72 23.29
C SER A 23 8.20 -13.44 23.39
N VAL A 24 8.62 -12.19 23.62
CA VAL A 24 10.04 -11.86 23.87
C VAL A 24 10.52 -12.43 25.20
N SER A 25 9.70 -12.33 26.26
CA SER A 25 10.04 -12.87 27.57
C SER A 25 10.16 -14.40 27.59
N ALA A 26 9.49 -15.10 26.67
CA ALA A 26 9.63 -16.55 26.52
C ALA A 26 11.10 -16.95 26.32
N PHE A 27 11.87 -16.16 25.58
CA PHE A 27 13.30 -16.43 25.35
C PHE A 27 14.15 -16.35 26.61
N LEU A 28 13.70 -15.63 27.65
CA LEU A 28 14.39 -15.61 28.94
C LEU A 28 14.37 -16.98 29.61
N PHE A 29 13.34 -17.80 29.38
CA PHE A 29 13.29 -19.18 29.89
C PHE A 29 14.33 -20.08 29.21
N ILE A 30 14.61 -19.87 27.91
CA ILE A 30 15.69 -20.59 27.22
C ILE A 30 17.06 -20.17 27.77
N ILE A 31 17.29 -18.86 27.96
CA ILE A 31 18.53 -18.35 28.54
C ILE A 31 18.72 -18.89 29.97
N PHE A 32 17.66 -18.88 30.78
CA PHE A 32 17.68 -19.45 32.12
C PHE A 32 18.03 -20.94 32.10
N GLY A 33 17.35 -21.72 31.25
CA GLY A 33 17.63 -23.15 31.07
C GLY A 33 19.09 -23.42 30.67
N ALA A 34 19.65 -22.61 29.77
CA ALA A 34 21.05 -22.74 29.35
C ALA A 34 22.04 -22.49 30.50
N ILE A 35 21.78 -21.49 31.34
CA ILE A 35 22.64 -21.19 32.50
C ILE A 35 22.54 -22.29 33.57
N THR A 36 21.36 -22.84 33.79
CA THR A 36 21.14 -23.87 34.80
C THR A 36 21.46 -25.29 34.32
N GLY A 37 21.54 -25.51 33.01
CA GLY A 37 21.93 -26.80 32.43
C GLY A 37 23.36 -27.22 32.83
N ASP A 38 24.26 -26.25 33.03
CA ASP A 38 25.61 -26.48 33.54
C ASP A 38 25.64 -26.98 35.00
N LEU A 39 24.50 -26.97 35.71
CA LEU A 39 24.36 -27.41 37.10
C LEU A 39 23.79 -28.85 37.24
N ASP A 40 23.63 -29.61 36.14
CA ASP A 40 23.12 -31.00 36.10
C ASP A 40 21.72 -31.21 36.70
N LEU A 41 20.88 -30.17 36.75
CA LEU A 41 19.53 -30.22 37.29
C LEU A 41 18.49 -30.57 36.22
N VAL A 42 18.24 -31.86 35.98
CA VAL A 42 17.31 -32.34 34.93
C VAL A 42 15.90 -31.71 34.98
N TRP A 43 15.41 -31.28 36.14
CA TRP A 43 14.10 -30.64 36.28
C TRP A 43 14.06 -29.21 35.70
N THR A 44 15.19 -28.51 35.63
CA THR A 44 15.25 -27.13 35.12
C THR A 44 15.00 -27.07 33.62
N ASP A 45 15.38 -28.12 32.88
CA ASP A 45 15.17 -28.21 31.43
C ASP A 45 13.67 -28.31 31.10
N TYR A 46 12.92 -29.11 31.85
CA TYR A 46 11.47 -29.22 31.69
C TYR A 46 10.77 -27.90 32.03
N VAL A 47 11.21 -27.20 33.07
CA VAL A 47 10.65 -25.89 33.46
C VAL A 47 10.95 -24.83 32.40
N ALA A 48 12.18 -24.77 31.89
CA ALA A 48 12.58 -23.86 30.83
C ALA A 48 11.77 -24.09 29.55
N LEU A 49 11.63 -25.35 29.13
CA LEU A 49 10.85 -25.71 27.94
C LEU A 49 9.36 -25.40 28.10
N ALA A 50 8.77 -25.76 29.24
CA ALA A 50 7.36 -25.50 29.52
C ALA A 50 7.07 -24.00 29.62
N GLY A 51 7.95 -23.23 30.27
CA GLY A 51 7.87 -21.77 30.35
C GLY A 51 7.95 -21.10 28.99
N PHE A 52 8.92 -21.52 28.16
CA PHE A 52 9.06 -21.01 26.79
C PHE A 52 7.80 -21.27 25.95
N LEU A 53 7.34 -22.52 25.88
CA LEU A 53 6.19 -22.88 25.06
C LEU A 53 4.90 -22.20 25.52
N SER A 54 4.66 -22.15 26.84
CA SER A 54 3.44 -21.53 27.38
C SER A 54 3.39 -20.01 27.11
N PHE A 55 4.48 -19.28 27.38
CA PHE A 55 4.55 -17.84 27.13
C PHE A 55 4.49 -17.51 25.64
N LEU A 56 5.12 -18.32 24.79
CA LEU A 56 5.06 -18.15 23.35
C LEU A 56 3.64 -18.36 22.82
N VAL A 57 2.98 -19.46 23.19
CA VAL A 57 1.60 -19.76 22.76
C VAL A 57 0.62 -18.70 23.26
N VAL A 58 0.70 -18.32 24.53
CA VAL A 58 -0.16 -17.27 25.10
C VAL A 58 0.09 -15.93 24.40
N GLY A 59 1.35 -15.55 24.18
CA GLY A 59 1.71 -14.34 23.43
C GLY A 59 1.15 -14.34 22.01
N LEU A 60 1.26 -15.45 21.29
CA LEU A 60 0.67 -15.64 19.96
C LEU A 60 -0.85 -15.49 19.97
N ILE A 61 -1.54 -16.09 20.95
CA ILE A 61 -3.00 -15.95 21.10
C ILE A 61 -3.39 -14.48 21.30
N PHE A 62 -2.68 -13.74 22.17
CA PHE A 62 -2.93 -12.32 22.37
C PHE A 62 -2.73 -11.52 21.09
N MET A 63 -1.65 -11.78 20.34
CA MET A 63 -1.38 -11.09 19.07
C MET A 63 -2.45 -11.40 18.01
N ILE A 64 -2.82 -12.67 17.81
CA ILE A 64 -3.85 -13.05 16.82
C ILE A 64 -5.19 -12.41 17.18
N LYS A 65 -5.59 -12.45 18.45
CA LYS A 65 -6.88 -11.90 18.89
C LYS A 65 -6.95 -10.37 18.77
N SER A 66 -5.82 -9.69 18.94
CA SER A 66 -5.73 -8.22 18.83
C SER A 66 -5.40 -7.72 17.42
N TYR A 67 -5.04 -8.62 16.50
CA TYR A 67 -4.65 -8.28 15.14
C TYR A 67 -5.66 -7.36 14.43
N PRO A 68 -6.99 -7.60 14.45
CA PRO A 68 -7.95 -6.73 13.78
C PRO A 68 -7.94 -5.29 14.33
N ALA A 69 -7.78 -5.13 15.64
CA ALA A 69 -7.72 -3.82 16.28
C ALA A 69 -6.44 -3.06 15.91
N VAL A 70 -5.31 -3.76 15.75
CA VAL A 70 -4.06 -3.18 15.27
C VAL A 70 -4.15 -2.77 13.81
N MET A 71 -4.78 -3.60 12.96
CA MET A 71 -5.03 -3.26 11.55
C MET A 71 -5.87 -1.99 11.43
N LEU A 72 -6.99 -1.89 12.15
CA LEU A 72 -7.83 -0.69 12.18
C LEU A 72 -7.05 0.54 12.67
N HIS A 73 -6.19 0.38 13.68
CA HIS A 73 -5.36 1.48 14.18
C HIS A 73 -4.38 2.00 13.12
N GLU A 74 -3.67 1.10 12.43
CA GLU A 74 -2.72 1.50 11.38
C GLU A 74 -3.47 2.06 10.16
N GLU A 75 -4.68 1.59 9.88
CA GLU A 75 -5.56 2.13 8.85
C GLU A 75 -5.97 3.57 9.18
N GLU A 76 -6.51 3.83 10.37
CA GLU A 76 -6.88 5.18 10.83
C GLU A 76 -5.67 6.13 10.77
N LYS A 77 -4.51 5.65 11.20
CA LYS A 77 -3.26 6.43 11.19
C LYS A 77 -2.79 6.76 9.77
N LEU A 78 -2.86 5.82 8.83
CA LEU A 78 -2.54 6.10 7.41
C LEU A 78 -3.62 7.00 6.79
N ASN A 79 -4.89 6.76 7.08
CA ASN A 79 -6.01 7.56 6.61
C ASN A 79 -5.81 9.03 7.03
N ASP A 80 -5.60 9.30 8.31
CA ASP A 80 -5.35 10.65 8.84
C ASP A 80 -4.11 11.32 8.23
N LYS A 81 -3.06 10.53 7.96
CA LYS A 81 -1.83 11.02 7.33
C LYS A 81 -2.08 11.50 5.90
N TYR A 82 -2.82 10.72 5.10
CA TYR A 82 -3.10 11.04 3.70
C TYR A 82 -4.26 12.01 3.52
N GLU A 83 -5.18 12.08 4.47
CA GLU A 83 -6.28 13.06 4.48
C GLU A 83 -5.74 14.50 4.47
N LYS A 84 -4.77 14.77 5.35
CA LYS A 84 -4.10 16.07 5.48
C LYS A 84 -3.13 16.36 4.34
N MET A 85 -2.88 15.40 3.46
CA MET A 85 -1.92 15.52 2.38
C MET A 85 -2.54 16.23 1.18
N GLN A 86 -1.76 17.11 0.55
CA GLN A 86 -2.15 17.73 -0.70
C GLN A 86 -1.79 16.83 -1.88
N LEU A 87 -2.60 16.90 -2.95
CA LEU A 87 -2.30 16.27 -4.22
C LEU A 87 -1.01 16.87 -4.80
N CYS A 88 -0.23 16.05 -5.47
CA CYS A 88 0.93 16.49 -6.23
C CYS A 88 0.47 17.03 -7.58
N GLU A 89 0.96 18.21 -7.96
CA GLU A 89 0.72 18.79 -9.29
C GLU A 89 1.82 18.33 -10.27
N LEU A 90 1.41 18.05 -11.50
CA LEU A 90 2.24 17.82 -12.67
C LEU A 90 1.91 18.89 -13.70
N PHE A 91 2.92 19.41 -14.40
CA PHE A 91 2.75 20.44 -15.42
C PHE A 91 2.92 19.84 -16.82
N CYS A 92 2.39 20.54 -17.83
CA CYS A 92 2.53 20.13 -19.24
C CYS A 92 1.95 18.72 -19.45
N MET A 93 0.67 18.58 -19.08
CA MET A 93 -0.09 17.33 -19.14
C MET A 93 -1.07 17.29 -20.31
N GLN A 94 -0.83 18.08 -21.36
CA GLN A 94 -1.61 17.99 -22.61
C GLN A 94 -1.49 16.59 -23.23
N LYS A 95 -2.54 16.13 -23.91
CA LYS A 95 -2.64 14.76 -24.42
C LYS A 95 -1.48 14.42 -25.35
N GLU A 96 -1.15 15.32 -26.26
CA GLU A 96 -0.07 15.18 -27.24
C GLU A 96 1.30 15.15 -26.55
N GLU A 97 1.52 16.01 -25.55
CA GLU A 97 2.77 16.08 -24.79
C GLU A 97 2.97 14.81 -23.94
N VAL A 98 1.91 14.33 -23.30
CA VAL A 98 1.91 13.09 -22.53
C VAL A 98 2.23 11.89 -23.43
N GLN A 99 1.61 11.82 -24.61
CA GLN A 99 1.92 10.78 -25.60
C GLN A 99 3.38 10.84 -26.06
N ALA A 100 3.89 12.04 -26.36
CA ALA A 100 5.28 12.23 -26.77
C ALA A 100 6.26 11.81 -25.66
N LYS A 101 6.01 12.17 -24.40
CA LYS A 101 6.81 11.75 -23.24
C LYS A 101 6.77 10.25 -23.02
N LEU A 102 5.62 9.60 -23.23
CA LEU A 102 5.52 8.13 -23.13
C LEU A 102 6.30 7.45 -24.25
N GLN A 103 6.20 7.94 -25.49
CA GLN A 103 6.94 7.40 -26.63
C GLN A 103 8.46 7.60 -26.47
N SER A 104 8.89 8.76 -25.98
CA SER A 104 10.32 9.04 -25.75
C SER A 104 10.95 8.17 -24.66
N ASN A 105 10.11 7.58 -23.79
CA ASN A 105 10.53 6.65 -22.75
C ASN A 105 10.49 5.18 -23.19
N GLU A 106 10.41 4.91 -24.50
CA GLU A 106 10.38 3.57 -25.10
C GLU A 106 9.17 2.74 -24.65
N CYS A 107 8.04 3.38 -24.33
CA CYS A 107 6.81 2.66 -24.05
C CYS A 107 6.27 2.01 -25.32
N THR A 108 5.90 0.72 -25.26
CA THR A 108 5.21 0.03 -26.35
C THR A 108 3.71 0.23 -26.23
N PHE A 109 3.01 0.50 -27.33
CA PHE A 109 1.56 0.67 -27.31
C PHE A 109 0.84 -0.61 -27.74
N GLU A 110 0.07 -1.20 -26.84
CA GLU A 110 -0.66 -2.46 -27.07
C GLU A 110 -2.00 -2.44 -26.33
N GLU A 111 -3.08 -2.88 -27.00
CA GLU A 111 -4.42 -3.04 -26.41
C GLU A 111 -4.98 -1.78 -25.74
N GLY A 112 -4.55 -0.59 -26.19
CA GLY A 112 -4.98 0.69 -25.63
C GLY A 112 -4.12 1.21 -24.45
N TYR A 113 -3.01 0.55 -24.15
CA TYR A 113 -2.10 0.90 -23.05
C TYR A 113 -0.69 1.16 -23.57
N TYR A 114 -0.03 2.18 -23.01
CA TYR A 114 1.42 2.34 -23.13
C TYR A 114 2.09 1.51 -22.04
N LYS A 115 2.90 0.55 -22.45
CA LYS A 115 3.53 -0.45 -21.58
C LYS A 115 5.03 -0.18 -21.49
N ILE A 116 5.57 -0.21 -20.27
CA ILE A 116 7.02 -0.16 -20.06
C ILE A 116 7.39 -1.10 -18.91
N LYS A 117 8.45 -1.88 -19.11
CA LYS A 117 8.99 -2.77 -18.07
C LYS A 117 10.27 -2.18 -17.52
N LYS A 118 10.40 -2.13 -16.19
CA LYS A 118 11.67 -1.75 -15.55
C LYS A 118 12.06 -2.78 -14.49
N PHE A 119 13.35 -3.03 -14.37
CA PHE A 119 13.91 -3.82 -13.29
C PHE A 119 13.73 -3.11 -11.94
N SER A 120 13.47 -3.88 -10.88
CA SER A 120 13.37 -3.39 -9.51
C SER A 120 14.08 -4.37 -8.58
N PHE A 121 15.13 -3.92 -7.88
CA PHE A 121 15.91 -4.77 -6.98
C PHE A 121 15.08 -5.52 -5.92
N LEU A 122 13.94 -4.95 -5.49
CA LEU A 122 13.10 -5.51 -4.43
C LEU A 122 11.90 -6.33 -4.96
N LYS A 123 11.56 -6.20 -6.25
CA LYS A 123 10.34 -6.76 -6.85
C LYS A 123 10.64 -7.49 -8.18
N ASP A 124 11.90 -7.81 -8.43
CA ASP A 124 12.50 -8.33 -9.68
C ASP A 124 12.27 -7.43 -10.91
N SER A 125 11.02 -7.31 -11.36
CA SER A 125 10.62 -6.38 -12.40
C SER A 125 9.20 -5.90 -12.21
N VAL A 126 8.95 -4.64 -12.55
CA VAL A 126 7.62 -4.01 -12.48
C VAL A 126 7.22 -3.60 -13.89
N THR A 127 6.03 -4.00 -14.30
CA THR A 127 5.42 -3.57 -15.57
C THR A 127 4.45 -2.44 -15.31
N TYR A 128 4.63 -1.33 -16.00
CA TYR A 128 3.77 -0.15 -15.90
C TYR A 128 2.89 -0.07 -17.14
N TYR A 129 1.61 0.14 -16.92
CA TYR A 129 0.57 0.29 -17.94
C TYR A 129 -0.02 1.68 -17.78
N PHE A 130 0.22 2.56 -18.74
CA PHE A 130 -0.42 3.87 -18.78
C PHE A 130 -1.63 3.80 -19.69
N ARG A 131 -2.77 4.25 -19.18
CA ARG A 131 -4.03 4.34 -19.90
C ARG A 131 -4.49 5.78 -19.93
N MET A 132 -4.68 6.32 -21.13
CA MET A 132 -5.25 7.65 -21.32
C MET A 132 -6.72 7.52 -21.67
N ALA A 133 -7.60 8.20 -20.95
CA ALA A 133 -9.03 8.21 -21.21
C ALA A 133 -9.63 9.59 -20.89
N ASP A 134 -10.61 10.02 -21.68
CA ASP A 134 -11.39 11.22 -21.40
C ASP A 134 -12.54 10.85 -20.45
N SER A 135 -12.87 11.72 -19.50
CA SER A 135 -13.82 11.43 -18.42
C SER A 135 -14.76 12.61 -18.18
N ASN A 136 -16.06 12.34 -18.31
CA ASN A 136 -17.12 13.26 -17.87
C ASN A 136 -17.65 12.91 -16.47
N ASP A 137 -17.41 11.67 -16.04
CA ASP A 137 -17.72 11.17 -14.71
C ASP A 137 -16.57 10.29 -14.23
N LEU A 138 -15.87 10.78 -13.21
CA LEU A 138 -14.62 10.22 -12.73
C LEU A 138 -14.80 8.78 -12.23
N GLU A 139 -15.85 8.50 -11.45
CA GLU A 139 -16.04 7.20 -10.80
C GLU A 139 -16.35 6.10 -11.82
N SER A 140 -17.36 6.31 -12.67
CA SER A 140 -17.71 5.32 -13.69
C SER A 140 -16.59 5.08 -14.70
N THR A 141 -15.78 6.11 -15.00
CA THR A 141 -14.61 5.95 -15.88
C THR A 141 -13.53 5.10 -15.20
N ILE A 142 -13.25 5.34 -13.92
CA ILE A 142 -12.29 4.54 -13.14
C ILE A 142 -12.73 3.08 -13.10
N GLU A 143 -13.97 2.81 -12.69
CA GLU A 143 -14.50 1.45 -12.60
C GLU A 143 -14.42 0.73 -13.95
N GLY A 144 -14.86 1.39 -15.04
CA GLY A 144 -14.82 0.82 -16.37
C GLY A 144 -13.39 0.52 -16.87
N GLU A 145 -12.41 1.37 -16.56
CA GLU A 145 -11.01 1.13 -16.94
C GLU A 145 -10.34 0.07 -16.05
N LEU A 146 -10.69 -0.03 -14.77
CA LEU A 146 -10.24 -1.12 -13.90
C LEU A 146 -10.77 -2.47 -14.38
N GLU A 147 -12.06 -2.57 -14.70
CA GLU A 147 -12.64 -3.81 -15.26
C GLU A 147 -11.99 -4.22 -16.58
N LYS A 148 -11.70 -3.26 -17.46
CA LYS A 148 -10.97 -3.52 -18.72
C LYS A 148 -9.57 -4.02 -18.42
N PHE A 149 -8.87 -3.38 -17.47
CA PHE A 149 -7.52 -3.76 -17.12
C PHE A 149 -7.47 -5.19 -16.54
N ASP A 150 -8.44 -5.58 -15.73
CA ASP A 150 -8.53 -6.92 -15.15
C ASP A 150 -8.61 -8.02 -16.22
N ARG A 151 -9.25 -7.74 -17.36
CA ARG A 151 -9.38 -8.67 -18.49
C ARG A 151 -8.11 -8.84 -19.32
N ILE A 152 -7.12 -7.98 -19.16
CA ILE A 152 -5.86 -8.06 -19.92
C ILE A 152 -4.96 -9.14 -19.36
N GLU A 153 -4.32 -9.91 -20.25
CA GLU A 153 -3.33 -10.90 -19.88
C GLU A 153 -2.05 -10.24 -19.36
N LYS A 154 -1.71 -10.52 -18.10
CA LYS A 154 -0.55 -9.94 -17.41
C LYS A 154 0.55 -10.99 -17.32
N LYS A 155 1.61 -10.81 -18.11
CA LYS A 155 2.74 -11.75 -18.17
C LYS A 155 3.66 -11.70 -16.94
N GLN A 156 3.56 -10.65 -16.13
CA GLN A 156 4.43 -10.42 -14.98
C GLN A 156 3.63 -10.43 -13.68
N ARG A 157 4.31 -10.74 -12.58
CA ARG A 157 3.70 -10.79 -11.25
C ARG A 157 3.39 -9.39 -10.70
N ASN A 158 4.23 -8.39 -10.97
CA ASN A 158 4.10 -7.05 -10.40
C ASN A 158 3.70 -6.05 -11.48
N ASN A 159 2.46 -5.59 -11.43
CA ASN A 159 1.87 -4.70 -12.43
C ASN A 159 1.38 -3.41 -11.78
N CYS A 160 1.59 -2.31 -12.47
CA CYS A 160 1.19 -0.97 -12.08
C CYS A 160 0.31 -0.39 -13.18
N LEU A 161 -0.94 -0.10 -12.87
CA LEU A 161 -1.84 0.65 -13.74
C LEU A 161 -1.77 2.12 -13.36
N ILE A 162 -1.48 2.98 -14.34
CA ILE A 162 -1.54 4.43 -14.21
C ILE A 162 -2.67 4.91 -15.14
N LEU A 163 -3.79 5.31 -14.53
CA LEU A 163 -4.91 5.93 -15.23
C LEU A 163 -4.65 7.43 -15.37
N LEU A 164 -4.50 7.90 -16.60
CA LEU A 164 -4.38 9.30 -16.98
C LEU A 164 -5.76 9.75 -17.47
N LEU A 165 -6.58 10.29 -16.58
CA LEU A 165 -7.95 10.68 -16.90
C LEU A 165 -8.02 12.17 -17.21
N TYR A 166 -8.52 12.53 -18.39
CA TYR A 166 -8.65 13.92 -18.85
C TYR A 166 -10.07 14.40 -18.56
N LEU A 167 -10.19 15.48 -17.78
CA LEU A 167 -11.44 16.14 -17.44
C LEU A 167 -11.41 17.57 -17.97
N ASP A 168 -12.58 18.10 -18.35
CA ASP A 168 -12.69 19.46 -18.88
C ASP A 168 -12.26 20.51 -17.84
N GLN A 169 -12.67 20.33 -16.59
CA GLN A 169 -12.27 21.17 -15.45
C GLN A 169 -12.39 20.35 -14.17
N ILE A 170 -11.37 20.38 -13.31
CA ILE A 170 -11.39 19.63 -12.05
C ILE A 170 -11.92 20.49 -10.90
N SER A 171 -13.07 20.09 -10.37
CA SER A 171 -13.71 20.64 -9.17
C SER A 171 -13.01 20.22 -7.87
N MET A 172 -13.38 20.87 -6.76
CA MET A 172 -12.89 20.48 -5.42
C MET A 172 -13.38 19.09 -5.02
N ASP A 173 -14.63 18.74 -5.34
CA ASP A 173 -15.20 17.43 -5.05
C ASP A 173 -14.45 16.31 -5.79
N GLU A 174 -14.06 16.55 -7.05
CA GLU A 174 -13.22 15.59 -7.80
C GLU A 174 -11.83 15.46 -7.20
N LYS A 175 -11.22 16.55 -6.69
CA LYS A 175 -9.94 16.47 -5.95
C LYS A 175 -10.05 15.60 -4.71
N GLU A 176 -11.18 15.66 -3.99
CA GLU A 176 -11.45 14.78 -2.86
C GLU A 176 -11.58 13.32 -3.32
N LYS A 177 -12.30 13.04 -4.40
CA LYS A 177 -12.40 11.68 -4.98
C LYS A 177 -11.05 11.13 -5.43
N ILE A 178 -10.21 11.95 -6.08
CA ILE A 178 -8.84 11.57 -6.49
C ILE A 178 -8.00 11.21 -5.27
N LYS A 179 -8.11 12.01 -4.20
CA LYS A 179 -7.43 11.73 -2.93
C LYS A 179 -7.94 10.43 -2.31
N GLU A 180 -9.25 10.23 -2.25
CA GLU A 180 -9.85 9.02 -1.69
C GLU A 180 -9.40 7.78 -2.45
N PHE A 181 -9.43 7.81 -3.78
CA PHE A 181 -8.96 6.70 -4.62
C PHE A 181 -7.50 6.33 -4.31
N GLY A 182 -6.62 7.33 -4.25
CA GLY A 182 -5.21 7.11 -3.91
C GLY A 182 -5.03 6.57 -2.49
N LYS A 183 -5.77 7.11 -1.52
CA LYS A 183 -5.71 6.73 -0.11
C LYS A 183 -6.14 5.27 0.09
N VAL A 184 -7.28 4.88 -0.49
CA VAL A 184 -7.77 3.50 -0.48
C VAL A 184 -6.73 2.57 -1.13
N GLY A 185 -6.17 2.94 -2.27
CA GLY A 185 -5.12 2.16 -2.94
C GLY A 185 -3.88 1.94 -2.06
N ILE A 186 -3.42 2.98 -1.38
CA ILE A 186 -2.26 2.90 -0.48
C ILE A 186 -2.58 2.05 0.76
N ILE A 187 -3.74 2.25 1.38
CA ILE A 187 -4.16 1.49 2.57
C ILE A 187 -4.30 0.01 2.23
N ASN A 188 -5.00 -0.30 1.14
CA ASN A 188 -5.24 -1.68 0.70
C ASN A 188 -3.91 -2.42 0.48
N GLU A 189 -2.95 -1.78 -0.19
CA GLU A 189 -1.65 -2.39 -0.43
C GLU A 189 -0.78 -2.53 0.84
N ASN A 190 -0.83 -1.58 1.78
CA ASN A 190 0.11 -1.60 2.92
C ASN A 190 -0.43 -2.33 4.15
N ILE A 191 -1.75 -2.51 4.26
CA ILE A 191 -2.40 -3.06 5.46
C ILE A 191 -3.17 -4.33 5.13
N ILE A 192 -4.00 -4.30 4.08
CA ILE A 192 -4.95 -5.38 3.80
C ILE A 192 -4.27 -6.53 3.03
N ASP A 193 -3.60 -6.21 1.92
CA ASP A 193 -2.85 -7.18 1.12
C ASP A 193 -1.45 -6.66 0.74
N PRO A 194 -0.44 -6.88 1.62
CA PRO A 194 0.96 -6.52 1.37
C PRO A 194 1.60 -7.22 0.15
N ASN A 195 0.97 -8.27 -0.37
CA ASN A 195 1.47 -9.07 -1.49
C ASN A 195 0.73 -8.81 -2.80
N LEU A 196 -0.05 -7.71 -2.85
CA LEU A 196 -0.78 -7.27 -4.03
C LEU A 196 0.12 -7.31 -5.27
N SER A 197 -0.34 -8.01 -6.30
CA SER A 197 0.36 -8.17 -7.59
C SER A 197 0.05 -7.02 -8.57
N ILE A 198 -1.00 -6.24 -8.28
CA ILE A 198 -1.52 -5.19 -9.14
C ILE A 198 -1.86 -3.99 -8.29
N ALA A 199 -1.30 -2.82 -8.59
CA ALA A 199 -1.76 -1.56 -8.01
C ALA A 199 -2.24 -0.59 -9.10
N ALA A 200 -3.28 0.18 -8.79
CA ALA A 200 -3.79 1.23 -9.66
C ALA A 200 -3.52 2.61 -9.04
N MET A 201 -3.07 3.55 -9.86
CA MET A 201 -2.90 4.95 -9.50
C MET A 201 -3.64 5.83 -10.51
N LEU A 202 -4.37 6.81 -9.98
CA LEU A 202 -5.07 7.82 -10.77
C LEU A 202 -4.22 9.09 -10.85
N VAL A 203 -4.07 9.61 -12.07
CA VAL A 203 -3.62 10.96 -12.36
C VAL A 203 -4.76 11.63 -13.12
N ALA A 204 -5.48 12.52 -12.46
CA ALA A 204 -6.52 13.30 -13.11
C ALA A 204 -5.90 14.56 -13.72
N ILE A 205 -6.22 14.83 -14.98
CA ILE A 205 -5.65 15.89 -15.78
C ILE A 205 -6.75 16.89 -16.08
N ASP A 206 -6.54 18.14 -15.69
CA ASP A 206 -7.45 19.25 -15.96
C ASP A 206 -7.07 19.87 -17.32
N ASN A 207 -7.97 19.78 -18.29
CA ASN A 207 -7.76 20.31 -19.63
C ASN A 207 -7.75 21.85 -19.67
N ALA A 208 -8.38 22.52 -18.70
CA ALA A 208 -8.43 23.97 -18.66
C ALA A 208 -7.08 24.59 -18.30
N ASP A 209 -6.33 23.98 -17.38
CA ASP A 209 -5.03 24.47 -16.91
C ASP A 209 -3.83 23.60 -17.33
N ASN A 210 -4.09 22.46 -17.99
CA ASN A 210 -3.11 21.48 -18.44
C ASN A 210 -2.25 20.89 -17.31
N LYS A 211 -2.82 20.77 -16.11
CA LYS A 211 -2.15 20.17 -14.95
C LYS A 211 -2.70 18.80 -14.61
N GLY A 212 -1.82 17.94 -14.10
CA GLY A 212 -2.16 16.63 -13.56
C GLY A 212 -2.13 16.64 -12.03
N TYR A 213 -3.06 15.92 -11.41
CA TYR A 213 -3.20 15.80 -9.96
C TYR A 213 -3.23 14.32 -9.56
N PHE A 214 -2.40 13.93 -8.59
CA PHE A 214 -2.43 12.59 -8.01
C PHE A 214 -2.01 12.62 -6.54
N LEU A 215 -2.35 11.60 -5.76
CA LEU A 215 -1.92 11.48 -4.37
C LEU A 215 -0.51 10.85 -4.29
N PRO A 216 0.53 11.58 -3.85
CA PRO A 216 1.87 11.01 -3.78
C PRO A 216 2.08 10.20 -2.48
N VAL A 217 2.90 9.16 -2.56
CA VAL A 217 3.41 8.47 -1.36
C VAL A 217 4.59 9.25 -0.76
N ARG A 218 4.57 9.46 0.57
CA ARG A 218 5.70 10.03 1.34
C ARG A 218 6.32 8.99 2.28
N GLY A 219 7.65 8.90 2.23
CA GLY A 219 8.48 8.03 3.07
C GLY A 219 9.09 6.85 2.30
N ASN A 220 9.74 5.94 3.03
CA ASN A 220 10.42 4.77 2.48
C ASN A 220 9.48 3.57 2.30
N ILE A 221 8.26 3.81 1.83
CA ILE A 221 7.29 2.74 1.58
C ILE A 221 7.70 1.99 0.30
N VAL A 222 7.89 0.69 0.42
CA VAL A 222 8.20 -0.22 -0.69
C VAL A 222 6.91 -0.88 -1.15
N SER A 223 6.14 -0.16 -1.95
CA SER A 223 4.87 -0.63 -2.51
C SER A 223 4.80 -0.33 -4.02
N LEU A 224 4.00 -1.09 -4.77
CA LEU A 224 3.65 -0.88 -6.18
C LEU A 224 3.04 0.50 -6.40
N TYR A 225 2.15 0.98 -5.52
CA TYR A 225 1.66 2.36 -5.60
C TYR A 225 2.81 3.38 -5.50
N ALA A 226 3.79 3.15 -4.62
CA ALA A 226 4.99 3.98 -4.58
C ALA A 226 5.83 3.86 -5.86
N HIS A 227 5.84 2.71 -6.54
CA HIS A 227 6.42 2.56 -7.87
C HIS A 227 5.67 3.38 -8.92
N CYS A 228 4.33 3.40 -8.92
CA CYS A 228 3.52 4.28 -9.78
C CYS A 228 3.91 5.75 -9.59
N CYS A 229 4.01 6.21 -8.35
CA CYS A 229 4.41 7.58 -8.03
C CYS A 229 5.81 7.91 -8.59
N ARG A 230 6.77 6.99 -8.45
CA ARG A 230 8.16 7.20 -8.93
C ARG A 230 8.22 7.26 -10.46
N ILE A 231 7.53 6.38 -11.16
CA ILE A 231 7.57 6.38 -12.63
C ILE A 231 6.86 7.61 -13.20
N VAL A 232 5.72 8.01 -12.63
CA VAL A 232 5.00 9.21 -13.07
C VAL A 232 5.83 10.45 -12.86
N LYS A 233 6.45 10.62 -11.69
CA LYS A 233 7.38 11.73 -11.47
C LYS A 233 8.58 11.71 -12.40
N ARG A 234 9.12 10.52 -12.73
CA ARG A 234 10.25 10.42 -13.66
C ARG A 234 9.90 10.83 -15.09
N ILE A 235 8.69 10.50 -15.55
CA ILE A 235 8.28 10.75 -16.93
C ILE A 235 7.70 12.16 -17.08
N PHE A 236 7.00 12.67 -16.07
CA PHE A 236 6.15 13.86 -16.19
C PHE A 236 6.51 15.04 -15.27
N ALA A 237 7.37 14.87 -14.26
CA ALA A 237 7.84 15.96 -13.38
C ALA A 237 9.27 16.37 -13.71
#